data_AF-A0A9P0YP79-F1
#
_entry.id   AF-A0A9P0YP79-F1
#
_cell.length_a   1.000
_cell.length_b   1.000
_cell.length_c   1.000
_cell.angle_alpha   90.00
_cell.angle_beta   90.00
_cell.angle_gamma   90.00
#
_symmetry.space_group_name_H-M   'P 1'
#
loop_
_entity.id
_entity.type
_entity.pdbx_description
1 polymer ?
#
loop_
_entity_poly.entity_id
_entity_poly.type
_entity_poly.pdbx_seq_one_letter_code
_entity_poly.pdbx_strand_id
1 'polypeptide(L)'
;MSPDSMRVVYNLTQADNVKLPTEFIRSCITKSISWCKNIKDDESGQKRRARLVCVFIQNLIEKDSSIVDRELLNEVRSFCMQFSGTIEADTLLRLLGTLRNNNNNNPARRDQLCAQ
;
A
#
# COMPACT_ATOMS: atom_id res chain seq x y z
N MET A 1 3.39 11.00 -12.17
CA MET A 1 2.01 10.81 -12.68
C MET A 1 1.21 12.08 -12.42
N SER A 2 0.22 12.38 -13.26
CA SER A 2 -0.67 13.54 -13.09
C SER A 2 -1.77 13.25 -12.05
N PRO A 3 -2.24 14.24 -11.27
CA PRO A 3 -3.40 14.08 -10.38
C PRO A 3 -4.66 13.55 -11.08
N ASP A 4 -4.89 13.93 -12.34
CA ASP A 4 -6.02 13.40 -13.11
C ASP A 4 -5.87 11.90 -13.39
N SER A 5 -4.64 11.44 -13.65
CA SER A 5 -4.35 10.01 -13.81
C SER A 5 -4.63 9.24 -12.52
N MET A 6 -4.29 9.79 -11.36
CA MET A 6 -4.60 9.18 -10.06
C MET A 6 -6.11 9.13 -9.79
N ARG A 7 -6.85 10.17 -10.18
CA ARG A 7 -8.30 10.24 -9.99
C ARG A 7 -9.04 9.25 -10.87
N VAL A 8 -8.58 9.03 -12.10
CA VAL A 8 -9.10 7.98 -12.99
C VAL A 8 -8.84 6.60 -12.38
N VAL A 9 -7.62 6.34 -11.89
CA VAL A 9 -7.31 5.06 -11.22
C VAL A 9 -8.17 4.85 -9.97
N TYR A 10 -8.41 5.90 -9.18
CA TYR A 10 -9.30 5.85 -8.02
C TYR A 10 -10.76 5.55 -8.39
N ASN A 11 -11.27 6.14 -9.47
CA ASN A 11 -12.63 5.87 -9.94
C ASN A 11 -12.76 4.44 -10.50
N LEU A 12 -11.73 3.94 -11.18
CA LEU A 12 -11.70 2.55 -11.67
C LEU A 12 -11.63 1.53 -10.52
N THR A 13 -10.91 1.83 -9.43
CA THR A 13 -10.87 0.95 -8.25
C THR A 13 -12.16 1.02 -7.42
N GLN A 14 -12.99 2.07 -7.58
CA GLN A 14 -14.28 2.24 -6.90
C GLN A 14 -15.48 1.72 -7.70
N ALA A 15 -15.34 1.50 -9.00
CA ALA A 15 -16.40 0.89 -9.80
C ALA A 15 -16.54 -0.59 -9.42
N ASP A 16 -17.66 -0.94 -8.78
CA ASP A 16 -18.07 -2.23 -8.21
C ASP A 16 -17.88 -3.49 -9.10
N ASN A 17 -17.44 -3.33 -10.36
CA ASN A 17 -17.36 -4.41 -11.36
C ASN A 17 -15.99 -4.56 -12.02
N VAL A 18 -14.96 -3.85 -11.56
CA VAL A 18 -13.60 -3.98 -12.11
C VAL A 18 -12.72 -4.67 -11.08
N LYS A 19 -12.63 -6.01 -11.17
CA LYS A 19 -11.54 -6.77 -10.54
C LYS A 19 -10.24 -6.39 -11.25
N LEU A 20 -9.57 -5.36 -10.74
CA LEU A 20 -8.28 -4.94 -11.25
C LEU A 20 -7.26 -6.07 -11.01
N PRO A 21 -6.47 -6.44 -12.02
CA PRO A 21 -5.47 -7.49 -11.86
C PRO A 21 -4.50 -7.14 -10.72
N THR A 22 -4.18 -8.12 -9.88
CA THR A 22 -3.25 -7.98 -8.74
C THR A 22 -1.91 -7.35 -9.16
N GLU A 23 -1.40 -7.74 -10.32
CA GLU A 23 -0.16 -7.20 -10.92
C GLU A 23 -0.25 -5.71 -11.23
N PHE A 24 -1.42 -5.23 -11.66
CA PHE A 24 -1.63 -3.81 -11.93
C PHE A 24 -1.55 -3.01 -10.64
N ILE A 25 -2.17 -3.50 -9.58
CA ILE A 25 -2.20 -2.83 -8.28
C ILE A 25 -0.80 -2.81 -7.64
N ARG A 26 -0.07 -3.93 -7.71
CA ARG A 26 1.35 -3.98 -7.31
C ARG A 26 2.17 -2.93 -8.06
N SER A 27 2.06 -2.90 -9.38
CA SER A 27 2.77 -1.92 -10.22
C SER A 27 2.40 -0.48 -9.87
N CYS A 28 1.12 -0.20 -9.61
CA CYS A 28 0.66 1.11 -9.17
C CYS A 28 1.28 1.54 -7.84
N ILE A 29 1.36 0.65 -6.86
CA ILE A 29 1.94 0.94 -5.54
C ILE A 29 3.43 1.24 -5.68
N THR A 30 4.20 0.35 -6.32
CA THR A 30 5.65 0.54 -6.51
C THR A 30 5.95 1.82 -7.31
N LYS A 31 5.19 2.12 -8.37
CA LYS A 31 5.33 3.37 -9.14
C LYS A 31 5.01 4.60 -8.29
N SER A 32 3.98 4.53 -7.44
CA SER A 32 3.60 5.64 -6.55
C SER A 32 4.69 5.93 -5.50
N ILE A 33 5.27 4.88 -4.91
CA ILE A 33 6.39 4.99 -3.97
C ILE A 33 7.62 5.58 -4.66
N SER A 34 8.00 5.07 -5.83
CA SER A 34 9.12 5.58 -6.62
C SER A 34 8.92 7.05 -7.02
N TRP A 35 7.71 7.41 -7.43
CA TRP A 35 7.36 8.79 -7.78
C TRP A 35 7.49 9.74 -6.59
N CYS A 36 7.10 9.32 -5.38
CA CYS A 36 7.33 10.11 -4.16
C CYS A 36 8.82 10.27 -3.81
N LYS A 37 9.64 9.24 -4.05
CA LYS A 37 11.09 9.26 -3.74
C LYS A 37 11.92 10.13 -4.70
N ASN A 38 11.52 10.22 -5.97
CA ASN A 38 12.33 10.85 -7.01
C ASN A 38 12.21 12.39 -7.08
N ILE A 39 11.21 13.00 -6.44
CA ILE A 39 11.02 14.45 -6.46
C ILE A 39 11.68 15.05 -5.23
N LYS A 40 12.94 15.49 -5.31
CA LYS A 40 13.74 15.97 -4.17
C LYS A 40 13.59 17.46 -3.83
N ASP A 41 13.03 18.26 -4.74
CA ASP A 41 13.16 19.72 -4.67
C ASP A 41 12.13 20.46 -3.80
N ASP A 42 11.18 19.75 -3.18
CA ASP A 42 10.17 20.36 -2.30
C ASP A 42 9.73 19.40 -1.18
N GLU A 43 10.35 19.54 -0.01
CA GLU A 43 10.04 18.76 1.20
C GLU A 43 8.58 18.94 1.66
N SER A 44 8.02 20.15 1.49
CA SER A 44 6.66 20.47 1.90
C SER A 44 5.62 19.78 1.00
N GLY A 45 5.85 19.81 -0.31
CA GLY A 45 5.06 19.08 -1.30
C GLY A 45 5.22 17.57 -1.21
N GLN A 46 6.40 17.07 -0.82
CA GLN A 46 6.64 15.63 -0.61
C GLN A 46 5.74 15.07 0.48
N LYS A 47 5.62 15.75 1.63
CA LYS A 47 4.74 15.30 2.72
C LYS A 47 3.28 15.24 2.26
N ARG A 48 2.81 16.21 1.46
CA ARG A 48 1.44 16.17 0.91
C ARG A 48 1.24 14.98 -0.04
N ARG A 49 2.20 14.70 -0.92
CA ARG A 49 2.15 13.53 -1.83
C ARG A 49 2.20 12.22 -1.05
N ALA A 50 3.05 12.13 -0.03
CA ALA A 50 3.15 10.95 0.81
C ALA A 50 1.82 10.64 1.51
N ARG A 51 1.13 11.66 2.03
CA ARG A 51 -0.21 11.50 2.61
C ARG A 51 -1.23 10.94 1.62
N LEU A 52 -1.27 11.48 0.39
CA LEU A 52 -2.15 10.97 -0.66
C LEU A 52 -1.84 9.52 -1.02
N VAL A 53 -0.56 9.18 -1.13
CA VAL A 53 -0.11 7.80 -1.40
C VAL A 53 -0.47 6.87 -0.24
N CYS A 54 -0.29 7.29 1.02
CA CYS A 54 -0.70 6.50 2.18
C CYS A 54 -2.19 6.19 2.17
N VAL A 55 -3.05 7.19 1.95
CA VAL A 55 -4.52 7.00 1.90
C VAL A 55 -4.91 6.14 0.70
N PHE A 56 -4.28 6.34 -0.46
CA PHE A 56 -4.52 5.51 -1.64
C PHE A 56 -4.18 4.03 -1.38
N ILE A 57 -3.02 3.76 -0.77
CA ILE A 57 -2.61 2.40 -0.42
C ILE A 57 -3.55 1.79 0.62
N GLN A 58 -3.97 2.54 1.65
CA GLN A 58 -4.96 2.06 2.63
C GLN A 58 -6.24 1.59 1.94
N ASN A 59 -6.81 2.42 1.04
CA ASN A 59 -8.02 2.08 0.30
C ASN A 59 -7.86 0.82 -0.59
N LEU A 60 -6.69 0.65 -1.22
CA LEU A 60 -6.41 -0.54 -2.03
C LEU A 60 -6.36 -1.81 -1.18
N ILE A 61 -5.71 -1.71 -0.01
CA ILE A 61 -5.53 -2.81 0.91
C ILE A 61 -6.86 -3.22 1.59
N GLU A 62 -7.67 -2.24 1.97
CA GLU A 62 -8.99 -2.48 2.57
C GLU A 62 -9.96 -3.12 1.58
N LYS A 63 -9.85 -2.79 0.29
CA LYS A 63 -10.69 -3.39 -0.76
C LYS A 63 -10.33 -4.84 -1.06
N ASP A 64 -9.04 -5.17 -1.14
CA ASP A 64 -8.62 -6.54 -1.40
C ASP A 64 -7.23 -6.80 -0.80
N SER A 65 -7.23 -7.47 0.35
CA SER A 65 -6.02 -7.82 1.09
C SER A 65 -5.20 -8.95 0.46
N SER A 66 -5.74 -9.67 -0.53
CA SER A 66 -5.04 -10.76 -1.23
C SER A 66 -3.95 -10.25 -2.17
N ILE A 67 -3.95 -8.95 -2.46
CA ILE A 67 -3.04 -8.30 -3.40
C ILE A 67 -1.63 -8.10 -2.83
N VAL A 68 -1.49 -8.04 -1.50
CA VAL A 68 -0.25 -7.60 -0.85
C VAL A 68 0.59 -8.78 -0.39
N ASP A 69 1.58 -9.16 -1.19
CA ASP A 69 2.58 -10.13 -0.76
C ASP A 69 3.59 -9.55 0.24
N ARG A 70 4.47 -10.42 0.76
CA ARG A 70 5.46 -10.03 1.77
C ARG A 70 6.46 -8.97 1.28
N GLU A 71 6.83 -8.98 0.00
CA GLU A 71 7.80 -8.02 -0.53
C GLU A 71 7.17 -6.64 -0.64
N LEU A 72 5.95 -6.56 -1.19
CA LEU A 72 5.19 -5.33 -1.29
C LEU A 72 4.89 -4.76 0.10
N LEU A 73 4.54 -5.61 1.08
CA LEU A 73 4.38 -5.18 2.48
C LEU A 73 5.65 -4.54 3.04
N ASN A 74 6.83 -5.10 2.76
CA ASN A 74 8.09 -4.55 3.24
C ASN A 74 8.44 -3.22 2.54
N GLU A 75 8.17 -3.11 1.25
CA GLU A 75 8.36 -1.87 0.49
C GLU A 75 7.48 -0.73 1.04
N VAL A 76 6.19 -1.01 1.27
CA VAL A 76 5.25 -0.03 1.84
C VAL A 76 5.64 0.34 3.28
N ARG A 77 6.12 -0.61 4.11
CA ARG A 77 6.64 -0.28 5.45
C ARG A 77 7.86 0.62 5.40
N SER A 78 8.81 0.33 4.52
CA SER A 78 10.01 1.16 4.32
C SER A 78 9.61 2.58 3.90
N PHE A 79 8.62 2.71 3.01
CA PHE A 79 8.04 3.99 2.64
C PHE A 79 7.41 4.72 3.85
N CYS A 80 6.56 4.05 4.64
CA CYS A 80 5.94 4.67 5.82
C CYS A 80 6.99 5.17 6.83
N MET A 81 8.06 4.39 7.04
CA MET A 81 9.16 4.80 7.93
C MET A 81 9.92 6.01 7.38
N GLN A 82 10.09 6.12 6.06
CA GLN A 82 10.72 7.29 5.44
C GLN A 82 9.88 8.57 5.60
N PHE A 83 8.55 8.44 5.69
CA PHE A 83 7.62 9.55 5.90
C PHE A 83 7.01 9.55 7.32
N SER A 84 7.77 9.00 8.28
CA SER A 84 7.40 9.01 9.70
C SER A 84 7.17 10.44 10.16
N GLY A 85 6.05 10.69 10.84
CA GLY A 85 5.61 12.06 11.21
C GLY A 85 4.40 12.57 10.42
N THR A 86 3.81 11.75 9.56
CA THR A 86 2.45 11.95 9.03
C THR A 86 1.51 10.93 9.65
N ILE A 87 0.35 11.41 10.11
CA ILE A 87 -0.69 10.57 10.74
C ILE A 87 -1.10 9.44 9.79
N GLU A 88 -1.12 9.75 8.49
CA GLU A 88 -1.49 8.84 7.42
C GLU A 88 -0.47 7.68 7.27
N ALA A 89 0.84 7.95 7.40
CA ALA A 89 1.86 6.91 7.40
C ALA A 89 1.78 6.02 8.64
N ASP A 90 1.56 6.61 9.83
CA ASP A 90 1.41 5.85 11.07
C ASP A 90 0.15 4.95 11.03
N THR A 91 -0.95 5.47 10.47
CA THR A 91 -2.20 4.73 10.28
C THR A 91 -2.01 3.55 9.33
N LEU A 92 -1.34 3.78 8.19
CA LEU A 92 -1.02 2.72 7.24
C LEU A 92 -0.12 1.67 7.90
N LEU A 93 0.91 2.07 8.64
CA LEU A 93 1.80 1.15 9.34
C LEU A 93 1.05 0.21 10.31
N ARG A 94 0.07 0.75 11.04
CA ARG A 94 -0.82 -0.05 11.93
C ARG A 94 -1.66 -1.04 11.14
N LEU A 95 -2.26 -0.62 10.02
CA LEU A 95 -3.04 -1.50 9.13
C LEU A 95 -2.16 -2.66 8.62
N LEU A 96 -0.93 -2.38 8.18
CA LEU A 96 0.02 -3.40 7.74
C LEU A 96 0.44 -4.37 8.87
N GLY A 97 0.43 -3.92 10.12
CA GLY A 97 0.64 -4.75 11.30
C GLY A 97 -0.50 -5.75 11.50
N THR A 98 -1.75 -5.27 11.40
CA THR A 98 -2.95 -6.11 11.53
C THR A 98 -3.02 -7.19 10.45
N LEU A 99 -2.70 -6.87 9.19
CA LEU A 99 -2.68 -7.85 8.10
C LEU A 99 -1.61 -8.93 8.29
N ARG A 100 -0.43 -8.55 8.79
CA ARG A 100 0.63 -9.51 9.16
C ARG A 100 0.13 -10.48 10.23
N ASN A 101 -0.54 -9.98 11.26
CA ASN A 101 -1.08 -10.81 12.34
C ASN A 101 -2.24 -11.69 11.88
N ASN A 102 -3.15 -11.17 11.06
CA ASN A 102 -4.26 -11.93 10.51
C ASN A 102 -3.78 -13.06 9.58
N ASN A 103 -2.75 -12.80 8.77
CA ASN A 103 -2.10 -13.85 7.97
C ASN A 103 -1.40 -14.92 8.82
N ASN A 104 -0.90 -14.57 10.01
CA ASN A 104 -0.30 -15.53 10.95
C ASN A 104 -1.36 -16.34 11.73
N ASN A 105 -2.60 -15.85 11.82
CA ASN A 105 -3.72 -16.51 12.49
C ASN A 105 -4.60 -17.35 11.54
N ASN A 106 -4.28 -17.38 10.24
CA ASN A 106 -5.00 -18.23 9.30
C ASN A 106 -4.67 -19.72 9.57
N PRO A 107 -5.66 -20.56 9.96
CA PRO A 107 -5.43 -21.96 10.29
C PRO A 107 -4.86 -22.78 9.12
N ALA A 108 -5.00 -22.31 7.87
CA ALA A 108 -4.46 -22.97 6.68
C ALA A 108 -2.92 -23.00 6.58
N ARG A 109 -2.19 -22.40 7.54
CA ARG A 109 -0.71 -22.43 7.58
C ARG A 109 -0.12 -23.04 8.85
N ARG A 110 -0.93 -23.49 9.81
CA ARG A 110 -0.41 -24.15 11.02
C ARG A 110 0.16 -25.55 10.73
N ASP A 111 -0.22 -26.16 9.60
CA ASP A 111 0.23 -27.51 9.23
C ASP A 111 1.64 -27.56 8.59
N GLN A 112 2.36 -26.44 8.49
CA GLN A 112 3.73 -26.41 7.92
C GLN A 112 4.85 -26.18 8.94
N LEU A 113 4.55 -26.06 10.23
CA LEU A 113 5.54 -25.85 11.29
C LEU A 113 5.77 -27.07 12.21
N CYS A 114 5.11 -28.20 11.96
CA CYS A 114 5.31 -29.44 12.73
C CYS A 114 6.04 -30.56 11.94
N ALA A 115 6.70 -30.24 10.82
CA ALA A 115 7.42 -31.22 9.99
C ALA A 115 8.91 -30.85 9.76
N GLN A 116 9.54 -30.21 10.75
CA GLN A 116 11.00 -30.11 10.83
C GLN A 116 11.48 -30.59 12.19
#